data_AF-A0A2R7S6D5-F1
#
_entry.id   AF-A0A2R7S6D5-F1
#
_cell.length_a   1.000
_cell.length_b   1.000
_cell.length_c   1.000
_cell.angle_alpha   90.00
_cell.angle_beta   90.00
_cell.angle_gamma   90.00
#
_symmetry.space_group_name_H-M   'P 1'
#
loop_
_entity.id
_entity.type
_entity.pdbx_description
1 polymer ?
#
loop_
_entity_poly.entity_id
_entity_poly.type
_entity_poly.pdbx_seq_one_letter_code
_entity_poly.pdbx_strand_id
1 'polypeptide(L)' 'LMFELNREAGTTLVLVTHDREIAARCDRQLRIEAGRLAA' A
#
# COMPACT_ATOMS: atom_id res chain seq x y z
N LEU A 1 -4.88 -10.77 7.22
CA LEU A 1 -4.38 -10.35 8.54
C LEU A 1 -4.04 -8.86 8.63
N MET A 2 -2.87 -8.36 8.16
CA MET A 2 -2.50 -6.93 8.33
C MET A 2 -3.57 -5.94 7.81
N PHE A 3 -4.12 -6.18 6.62
CA PHE A 3 -5.18 -5.35 6.03
C PHE A 3 -6.49 -5.38 6.82
N GLU A 4 -6.88 -6.55 7.33
CA GLU A 4 -8.12 -6.71 8.11
C GLU A 4 -7.99 -6.03 9.47
N LEU A 5 -6.85 -6.19 10.14
CA LEU A 5 -6.56 -5.52 11.41
C LEU A 5 -6.56 -3.99 11.27
N ASN A 6 -5.99 -3.47 10.18
CA ASN A 6 -6.02 -2.03 9.92
C ASN A 6 -7.47 -1.52 9.74
N ARG A 7 -8.30 -2.28 9.03
CA ARG A 7 -9.72 -1.96 8.83
C ARG A 7 -10.50 -2.00 10.13
N GLU A 8 -10.26 -3.00 10.98
CA GLU A 8 -10.89 -3.13 12.30
C GLU A 8 -10.47 -2.01 13.27
N ALA A 9 -9.20 -1.61 13.23
CA ALA A 9 -8.66 -0.54 14.06
C ALA A 9 -9.08 0.87 13.58
N GLY A 10 -9.68 1.02 12.39
CA GLY A 10 -10.06 2.31 11.83
C GLY A 10 -8.88 3.24 11.56
N THR A 11 -7.70 2.67 11.28
CA THR A 11 -6.45 3.42 11.06
C THR A 11 -6.05 3.42 9.59
N THR A 12 -5.07 4.24 9.21
CA THR A 12 -4.52 4.25 7.84
C THR A 12 -3.29 3.36 7.75
N LEU A 13 -3.27 2.42 6.80
CA LEU A 13 -2.09 1.61 6.46
C LEU A 13 -1.35 2.21 5.25
N VAL A 14 -0.07 2.53 5.45
CA VAL A 14 0.87 2.83 4.34
C VAL A 14 1.84 1.67 4.23
N LEU A 15 1.91 1.07 3.04
CA LEU A 15 2.79 -0.06 2.75
C LEU A 15 3.73 0.27 1.60
N VAL A 16 5.03 0.03 1.80
CA VAL A 16 6.06 0.12 0.76
C VAL A 16 6.57 -1.29 0.50
N THR A 17 6.44 -1.75 -0.74
CA THR A 17 6.87 -3.09 -1.14
C THR A 17 7.26 -3.12 -2.61
N HIS A 18 8.15 -4.05 -2.97
CA HIS A 18 8.44 -4.41 -4.36
C HIS A 18 7.59 -5.59 -4.86
N ASP A 19 6.84 -6.24 -3.96
CA ASP A 19 5.92 -7.33 -4.29
C ASP A 19 4.61 -6.78 -4.85
N ARG A 20 4.33 -7.12 -6.10
CA ARG A 20 3.12 -6.67 -6.81
C ARG A 20 1.85 -7.33 -6.31
N GLU A 21 1.89 -8.57 -5.85
CA GLU A 21 0.70 -9.27 -5.35
C GLU A 21 0.24 -8.66 -4.03
N ILE A 22 1.18 -8.28 -3.17
CA ILE A 22 0.85 -7.59 -1.93
C ILE A 22 0.32 -6.18 -2.22
N ALA A 23 0.97 -5.43 -3.13
CA ALA A 23 0.51 -4.09 -3.52
C ALA A 23 -0.89 -4.10 -4.15
N ALA A 24 -1.24 -5.17 -4.89
CA ALA A 24 -2.56 -5.38 -5.47
C ALA A 24 -3.70 -5.44 -4.44
N ARG A 25 -3.38 -5.67 -3.16
CA ARG A 25 -4.35 -5.71 -2.06
C ARG A 25 -4.60 -4.35 -1.40
N CYS A 26 -3.84 -3.33 -1.74
CA CYS A 26 -4.03 -1.96 -1.23
C CYS A 26 -5.14 -1.23 -2.01
N ASP A 27 -5.90 -0.37 -1.33
CA ASP A 27 -6.97 0.44 -1.95
C ASP A 27 -6.44 1.38 -3.05
N ARG A 28 -5.21 1.86 -2.86
CA ARG A 28 -4.51 2.72 -3.82
C ARG A 28 -3.06 2.24 -3.97
N GLN A 29 -2.58 2.27 -5.20
CA GLN A 29 -1.19 2.00 -5.53
C GLN A 29 -0.54 3.28 -6.06
N LEU A 30 0.60 3.63 -5.49
CA LEU A 30 1.44 4.73 -5.94
C LEU A 30 2.81 4.17 -6.28
N ARG A 31 3.32 4.52 -7.46
CA ARG A 31 4.66 4.11 -7.91
C ARG A 31 5.61 5.29 -7.72
N ILE A 32 6.76 5.02 -7.10
CA ILE A 32 7.82 6.01 -6.92
C ILE A 32 8.99 5.63 -7.81
N GLU A 33 9.43 6.56 -8.65
CA GLU A 33 10.59 6.42 -9.53
C GLU A 33 11.50 7.63 -9.34
N ALA A 34 12.79 7.39 -9.07
CA ALA A 34 13.79 8.44 -8.82
C ALA A 34 13.34 9.51 -7.79
N GLY A 35 12.67 9.08 -6.72
CA GLY A 35 12.20 9.97 -5.65
C GLY A 35 10.96 10.80 -5.98
N ARG A 36 10.26 10.49 -7.08
CA ARG A 36 9.02 11.19 -7.50
C ARG A 36 7.89 10.19 -7.70
N LEU A 37 6.65 10.64 -7.49
CA LEU A 37 5.49 9.87 -7.90
C LEU A 37 5.48 9.76 -9.43
N ALA A 38 5.43 8.53 -9.94
CA ALA A 38 5.27 8.26 -11.36
C ALA A 38 3.82 8.54 -11.77
N ALA A 39 3.65 9.14 -12.96
CA ALA A 39 2.35 9.36 -13.59
C ALA A 39 1.73 8.04 -14.09
#